data_AF-A0AA38I447-F1
#
_entry.id   AF-A0AA38I447-F1
#
_cell.length_a   1.000
_cell.length_b   1.000
_cell.length_c   1.000
_cell.angle_alpha   90.00
_cell.angle_beta   90.00
_cell.angle_gamma   90.00
#
_symmetry.space_group_name_H-M   'P 1'
#
loop_
_entity.id
_entity.type
_entity.pdbx_description
1 polymer ?
#
loop_
_entity_poly.entity_id
_entity_poly.type
_entity_poly.pdbx_seq_one_letter_code
_entity_poly.pdbx_strand_id
1 'polypeptide(L)'
;MEKGDTVFFHPLILHGSGPNITKRLRKSVSCHYADSNCYFIDVKGTVQENVGTEVVDAISKYGYSCSFVEYWKRKSRLLKGPPGNFQNFENHL
;
A
#
# COMPACT_ATOMS: atom_id res chain seq x y z
N MET A 1 -1.58 -23.57 7.32
CA MET A 1 -1.79 -23.16 5.91
C MET A 1 -0.82 -23.94 5.06
N GLU A 2 -1.36 -24.69 4.12
CA GLU A 2 -0.63 -25.45 3.11
C GLU A 2 -0.33 -24.58 1.88
N LYS A 3 0.48 -25.09 0.94
CA LYS A 3 0.81 -24.36 -0.28
C LYS A 3 -0.45 -24.16 -1.12
N GLY A 4 -0.79 -22.90 -1.38
CA GLY A 4 -1.99 -22.52 -2.14
C GLY A 4 -3.09 -21.92 -1.26
N ASP A 5 -3.06 -22.20 0.05
CA ASP A 5 -3.96 -21.57 0.99
C ASP A 5 -3.74 -20.06 0.99
N THR A 6 -4.84 -19.31 0.97
CA THR A 6 -4.84 -17.86 0.98
C THR A 6 -5.72 -17.37 2.12
N VAL A 7 -5.21 -16.40 2.88
CA VAL A 7 -5.97 -15.72 3.92
C VAL A 7 -6.34 -14.33 3.43
N PHE A 8 -7.60 -13.97 3.57
CA PHE A 8 -8.12 -12.62 3.31
C PHE A 8 -8.52 -12.00 4.63
N PHE A 9 -8.13 -10.76 4.86
CA PHE A 9 -8.45 -10.06 6.10
C PHE A 9 -8.57 -8.55 5.87
N HIS A 10 -9.35 -7.90 6.73
CA HIS A 10 -9.57 -6.46 6.72
C HIS A 10 -8.34 -5.70 7.27
N PRO A 11 -7.97 -4.51 6.75
CA PRO A 11 -6.76 -3.78 7.17
C PRO A 11 -6.67 -3.42 8.67
N LEU A 12 -7.82 -3.37 9.36
CA LEU A 12 -7.89 -3.07 10.80
C LEU A 12 -7.69 -4.29 11.71
N ILE A 13 -7.52 -5.49 11.16
CA ILE A 13 -7.23 -6.68 11.96
C ILE A 13 -5.81 -6.57 12.51
N LEU A 14 -5.68 -6.61 13.84
CA LEU A 14 -4.40 -6.72 14.51
C LEU A 14 -3.77 -8.08 14.19
N HIS A 15 -2.59 -8.06 13.57
CA HIS A 15 -1.90 -9.28 13.15
C HIS A 15 -0.38 -9.11 13.21
N GLY A 16 0.32 -10.24 13.26
CA GLY A 16 1.78 -10.30 13.30
C GLY A 16 2.29 -11.70 12.96
N SER A 17 3.56 -11.80 12.60
CA SER A 17 4.20 -13.10 12.36
C SER A 17 4.62 -13.75 13.67
N GLY A 18 4.21 -15.01 13.88
CA GLY A 18 4.81 -15.85 14.91
C GLY A 18 6.27 -16.23 14.57
N PRO A 19 7.11 -16.52 15.59
CA PRO A 19 8.52 -16.85 15.41
C PRO A 19 8.71 -18.09 14.54
N ASN A 20 9.73 -18.08 13.69
CA ASN A 20 10.13 -19.25 12.92
C ASN A 20 11.15 -20.08 13.71
N ILE A 21 10.67 -21.15 14.36
CA ILE A 21 11.49 -22.04 15.19
C ILE A 21 12.25 -23.12 14.38
N THR A 22 12.20 -23.05 13.05
CA THR A 22 12.85 -24.03 12.16
C THR A 22 14.16 -23.48 11.59
N LYS A 23 15.02 -24.37 11.08
CA LYS A 23 16.27 -23.99 10.38
C LYS A 23 16.05 -23.55 8.92
N ARG A 24 14.81 -23.50 8.44
CA ARG A 24 14.47 -23.16 7.05
C ARG A 24 13.79 -21.81 6.98
N LEU A 25 13.86 -21.15 5.82
CA LEU A 25 13.15 -19.89 5.58
C LEU A 25 11.69 -20.15 5.23
N ARG A 26 10.77 -19.43 5.89
CA ARG A 26 9.33 -19.39 5.56
C ARG A 26 9.05 -18.19 4.65
N LYS A 27 8.37 -18.41 3.53
CA LYS A 27 8.02 -17.36 2.56
C LYS A 27 6.50 -17.21 2.43
N SER A 28 6.05 -15.99 2.14
CA SER A 28 4.68 -15.64 1.79
C SER A 28 4.70 -14.53 0.74
N VAL A 29 3.65 -14.43 -0.05
CA VAL A 29 3.38 -13.29 -0.95
C VAL A 29 2.06 -12.66 -0.52
N SER A 30 2.00 -11.33 -0.53
CA SER A 30 0.80 -10.58 -0.16
C SER A 30 0.52 -9.47 -1.16
N CYS A 31 -0.76 -9.10 -1.25
CA CYS A 31 -1.25 -7.98 -2.03
C CYS A 31 -2.36 -7.29 -1.24
N HIS A 32 -2.43 -5.96 -1.32
CA HIS A 32 -3.53 -5.18 -0.77
C HIS A 32 -4.40 -4.68 -1.92
N TYR A 33 -5.69 -4.94 -1.82
CA TYR A 33 -6.68 -4.49 -2.80
C TYR A 33 -7.51 -3.36 -2.19
N ALA A 34 -7.87 -2.39 -3.02
CA ALA A 34 -8.77 -1.29 -2.66
C ALA A 34 -9.81 -1.12 -3.77
N ASP A 35 -11.01 -0.69 -3.38
CA ASP A 35 -12.05 -0.32 -4.34
C ASP A 35 -11.60 0.90 -5.15
N SER A 36 -11.98 0.97 -6.44
CA SER A 36 -11.59 2.09 -7.30
C SER A 36 -12.16 3.44 -6.83
N ASN A 37 -13.21 3.44 -6.01
CA ASN A 37 -13.82 4.62 -5.41
C ASN A 37 -13.20 5.03 -4.06
N CYS A 38 -12.22 4.30 -3.52
CA CYS A 38 -11.48 4.78 -2.35
C CYS A 38 -10.75 6.09 -2.68
N TYR A 39 -10.37 6.83 -1.64
CA TYR A 39 -9.72 8.14 -1.77
C TYR A 39 -8.56 8.27 -0.79
N PHE A 40 -7.65 9.19 -1.09
CA PHE A 40 -6.54 9.53 -0.20
C PHE A 40 -7.02 10.50 0.87
N ILE A 41 -6.57 10.31 2.10
CA ILE A 41 -6.81 11.22 3.23
C ILE A 41 -5.55 12.01 3.54
N ASP A 42 -5.71 13.23 4.03
CA ASP A 42 -4.61 13.95 4.66
C ASP A 42 -4.32 13.31 6.03
N VAL A 43 -3.08 12.91 6.24
CA VAL A 43 -2.62 12.26 7.48
C VAL A 43 -1.94 13.24 8.43
N LYS A 44 -1.80 14.52 8.07
CA LYS A 44 -1.21 15.55 8.92
C LYS A 44 -2.00 15.71 10.21
N GLY A 45 -1.30 15.74 11.34
CA GLY A 45 -1.89 15.80 12.69
C GLY A 45 -2.56 14.49 13.14
N THR A 46 -2.47 13.41 12.34
CA THR A 46 -2.98 12.08 12.72
C THR A 46 -1.85 11.19 13.21
N VAL A 47 -2.20 10.04 13.79
CA VAL A 47 -1.23 9.00 14.17
C VAL A 47 -0.45 8.44 12.97
N GLN A 48 -0.89 8.69 11.74
CA GLN A 48 -0.26 8.21 10.51
C GLN A 48 0.68 9.24 9.85
N GLU A 49 0.85 10.43 10.43
CA GLU A 49 1.70 11.48 9.86
C GLU A 49 3.13 11.00 9.57
N ASN A 50 3.73 10.27 10.51
CA ASN A 50 5.08 9.72 10.35
C ASN A 50 5.20 8.79 9.14
N VAL A 51 4.18 7.96 8.87
CA VAL A 51 4.16 7.05 7.72
C VAL A 51 4.15 7.83 6.41
N GLY A 52 3.40 8.93 6.36
CA GLY A 52 3.38 9.84 5.20
C GLY A 52 4.78 10.38 4.90
N THR A 53 5.46 10.90 5.92
CA THR A 53 6.83 11.43 5.83
C THR A 53 7.83 10.37 5.40
N GLU A 54 7.81 9.18 6.02
CA GLU A 54 8.72 8.07 5.70
C GLU A 54 8.62 7.64 4.24
N VAL A 55 7.40 7.62 3.68
CA VAL A 55 7.19 7.26 2.27
C VAL A 55 7.81 8.32 1.35
N VAL A 56 7.58 9.61 1.61
CA VAL A 56 8.16 10.70 0.81
C VAL A 56 9.69 10.69 0.89
N ASP A 57 10.25 10.48 2.08
CA ASP A 57 11.70 10.38 2.30
C ASP A 57 12.31 9.14 1.63
N ALA A 58 11.58 8.02 1.58
CA ALA A 58 12.02 6.84 0.86
C ALA A 58 12.07 7.11 -0.66
N ILE A 59 11.12 7.87 -1.20
CA ILE A 59 11.06 8.22 -2.62
C ILE A 59 12.19 9.18 -3.00
N SER A 60 12.47 10.18 -2.17
CA SER A 60 13.52 11.17 -2.43
C SER A 60 14.91 10.54 -2.53
N LYS A 61 15.18 9.47 -1.77
CA LYS A 61 16.42 8.66 -1.87
C LYS A 61 16.65 8.04 -3.25
N TYR A 62 15.60 7.86 -4.05
CA TYR A 62 15.70 7.35 -5.42
C TYR A 62 15.79 8.47 -6.47
N GLY A 63 15.97 9.73 -6.07
CA GLY A 63 16.08 10.87 -6.98
C GLY A 63 14.74 11.33 -7.58
N TYR A 64 13.62 10.88 -7.03
CA TYR A 64 12.29 11.34 -7.43
C TYR A 64 11.73 12.30 -6.39
N SER A 65 11.14 13.41 -6.84
CA SER A 65 10.31 14.28 -6.00
C SER A 65 8.85 14.13 -6.45
N CYS A 66 8.04 13.45 -5.65
CA CYS A 66 6.59 13.44 -5.83
C CYS A 66 5.89 13.37 -4.48
N SER A 67 4.65 13.84 -4.43
CA SER A 67 3.81 13.72 -3.23
C SER A 67 3.47 12.25 -2.92
N PHE A 68 3.04 12.01 -1.68
CA PHE A 68 2.53 10.71 -1.25
C PHE A 68 1.40 10.20 -2.15
N VAL A 69 0.45 11.08 -2.50
CA VAL A 69 -0.71 10.75 -3.33
C VAL A 69 -0.28 10.35 -4.74
N GLU A 70 0.57 11.15 -5.39
CA GLU A 70 1.07 10.85 -6.74
C GLU A 70 1.84 9.53 -6.78
N TYR A 71 2.66 9.27 -5.76
CA TYR A 71 3.40 8.02 -5.65
C TYR A 71 2.46 6.81 -5.62
N TRP A 72 1.45 6.83 -4.75
CA TRP A 72 0.51 5.73 -4.61
C TRP A 72 -0.41 5.58 -5.83
N LYS A 73 -0.88 6.67 -6.44
CA LYS A 73 -1.60 6.61 -7.72
C LYS A 73 -0.74 5.93 -8.79
N ARG A 74 0.53 6.33 -8.94
CA ARG A 74 1.47 5.72 -9.91
C ARG A 74 1.77 4.25 -9.62
N LYS A 75 1.78 3.83 -8.34
CA LYS A 75 2.00 2.43 -7.95
C LYS A 75 0.75 1.56 -8.10
N SER A 76 -0.44 2.16 -7.99
CA SER A 76 -1.73 1.45 -8.14
C SER A 76 -1.93 0.93 -9.57
N ARG A 77 -2.67 -0.18 -9.71
CA ARG A 77 -3.05 -0.76 -11.00
C ARG A 77 -4.53 -1.11 -10.99
N LEU A 78 -5.25 -0.74 -12.05
CA LEU A 78 -6.62 -1.20 -12.27
C LEU A 78 -6.59 -2.69 -12.59
N LEU A 79 -7.24 -3.50 -11.75
CA LEU A 79 -7.30 -4.95 -11.95
C LEU A 79 -8.58 -5.38 -12.65
N LYS A 80 -9.73 -4.84 -12.23
CA LYS A 80 -11.05 -5.15 -12.78
C LYS A 80 -12.02 -4.00 -12.53
N GLY A 81 -12.96 -3.80 -13.46
CA GLY A 81 -13.98 -2.76 -13.37
C GLY A 81 -13.56 -1.46 -14.06
N PRO A 82 -14.40 -0.42 -13.99
CA PRO A 82 -14.08 0.89 -14.53
C PRO A 82 -12.96 1.58 -13.72
N PRO A 83 -12.19 2.48 -14.34
CA PRO A 83 -11.23 3.32 -13.61
C PRO A 83 -11.96 4.19 -12.58
N GLY A 84 -11.28 4.50 -11.48
CA GLY A 84 -11.80 5.39 -10.44
C GLY A 84 -10.77 6.42 -9.99
N ASN A 85 -10.84 6.82 -8.73
CA ASN A 85 -10.07 7.92 -8.14
C ASN A 85 -8.55 7.73 -8.25
N PHE A 86 -8.08 6.47 -8.32
CA PHE A 86 -6.65 6.14 -8.40
C PHE A 86 -6.06 6.31 -9.80
N GLN A 87 -6.88 6.21 -10.85
CA GLN A 87 -6.45 6.32 -12.25
C GLN A 87 -6.65 7.74 -12.81
N ASN A 88 -7.40 8.57 -12.09
CA ASN A 88 -7.56 9.98 -12.41
C ASN A 88 -6.32 10.75 -11.94
N PHE A 89 -5.41 11.03 -12.86
CA PHE A 89 -4.35 12.02 -12.67
C PHE A 89 -4.93 13.37 -13.11
N GLU A 90 -5.09 14.30 -12.17
CA GLU A 90 -5.38 15.68 -12.55
C GLU A 90 -4.14 16.20 -13.28
N ASN A 91 -4.27 16.45 -14.59
CA ASN A 91 -3.25 17.16 -15.34
C ASN A 91 -3.30 18.61 -14.88
N HIS A 92 -2.33 19.04 -14.07
CA HIS A 92 -2.12 20.46 -13.77
C HIS A 92 -1.26 21.15 -14.85
N LEU A 93 -1.46 20.78 -16.13
CA LEU A 93 -0.90 21.49 -17.29
C LEU A 93 -1.98 22.37 -17.92
#